data_AF-A0A822AAV8-F1
#
_entry.id   AF-A0A822AAV8-F1
#
_cell.length_a   1.000
_cell.length_b   1.000
_cell.length_c   1.000
_cell.angle_alpha   90.00
_cell.angle_beta   90.00
_cell.angle_gamma   90.00
#
_symmetry.space_group_name_H-M   'P 1'
#
loop_
_entity.id
_entity.type
_entity.pdbx_description
1 polymer ?
#
loop_
_entity_poly.entity_id
_entity_poly.type
_entity_poly.pdbx_seq_one_letter_code
_entity_poly.pdbx_strand_id
1 'polypeptide(L)'
;MESNGIRWNPMESDGVQWNPMESDGIQWNPMESNGIRWNPMESDGIRWNPMESNGIQWNPMESNGIRWNPMESDGIQWNPMESNGIRWNPMESDGIL
;
A
#
# COMPACT_ATOMS: atom_id res chain seq x y z
N MET A 1 2.99 -18.12 2.01
CA MET A 1 1.54 -17.82 2.01
C MET A 1 1.34 -16.76 0.95
N GLU A 2 0.47 -17.02 -0.02
CA GLU A 2 0.27 -16.17 -1.19
C GLU A 2 -1.06 -15.42 -1.08
N SER A 3 -1.15 -14.24 -1.67
CA SER A 3 -2.34 -13.40 -1.69
C SER A 3 -2.57 -12.90 -3.11
N ASN A 4 -3.53 -13.49 -3.82
CA ASN A 4 -3.70 -13.26 -5.25
C ASN A 4 -5.12 -12.78 -5.56
N GLY A 5 -5.24 -11.70 -6.34
CA GLY A 5 -6.51 -11.22 -6.90
C GLY A 5 -7.50 -10.65 -5.88
N ILE A 6 -7.01 -10.11 -4.76
CA ILE A 6 -7.87 -9.61 -3.69
C ILE A 6 -8.37 -8.21 -4.04
N ARG A 7 -9.66 -7.97 -3.80
CA ARG A 7 -10.27 -6.63 -3.84
C ARG A 7 -10.88 -6.30 -2.49
N TRP A 8 -10.46 -5.19 -1.90
CA TRP A 8 -10.94 -4.76 -0.60
C TRP A 8 -11.31 -3.28 -0.60
N ASN A 9 -12.54 -2.97 -0.21
CA ASN A 9 -13.08 -1.60 -0.17
C ASN A 9 -13.87 -1.37 1.13
N PRO A 10 -13.20 -1.42 2.29
CA PRO A 10 -13.87 -1.12 3.55
C PRO A 10 -14.09 0.39 3.70
N MET A 11 -14.97 0.80 4.61
CA MET A 11 -15.08 2.22 4.93
C MET A 11 -13.82 2.71 5.66
N GLU A 12 -13.36 1.94 6.64
CA GLU A 12 -12.21 2.25 7.48
C GLU A 12 -11.29 1.02 7.57
N SER A 13 -9.99 1.26 7.70
CA SER A 13 -8.99 0.22 7.89
C SER A 13 -7.94 0.69 8.88
N ASP A 14 -8.01 0.12 10.08
CA ASP A 14 -7.17 0.53 11.20
C ASP A 14 -6.32 -0.62 11.71
N GLY A 15 -5.01 -0.37 11.87
CA GLY A 15 -4.09 -1.30 12.50
C GLY A 15 -3.88 -2.60 11.71
N VAL A 16 -4.09 -2.58 10.40
CA VAL A 16 -3.93 -3.81 9.59
C VAL A 16 -2.44 -4.12 9.41
N GLN A 17 -2.08 -5.37 9.67
CA GLN A 17 -0.75 -5.90 9.39
C GLN A 17 -0.84 -7.06 8.39
N TRP A 18 -0.10 -6.97 7.29
CA TRP A 18 -0.07 -7.98 6.24
C TRP A 18 1.37 -8.31 5.84
N ASN A 19 1.77 -9.58 6.02
CA ASN A 19 3.11 -10.08 5.66
C ASN A 19 3.01 -11.42 4.91
N PRO A 20 2.51 -11.43 3.66
CA PRO A 20 2.51 -12.63 2.84
C PRO A 20 3.91 -12.89 2.26
N MET A 21 4.16 -14.06 1.68
CA MET A 21 5.37 -14.24 0.88
C MET A 21 5.23 -13.50 -0.45
N GLU A 22 4.09 -13.68 -1.12
CA GLU A 22 3.81 -13.08 -2.42
C GLU A 22 2.43 -12.40 -2.38
N SER A 23 2.33 -11.25 -3.02
CA SER A 23 1.07 -10.54 -3.27
C SER A 23 0.95 -10.16 -4.72
N ASP A 24 -0.05 -10.67 -5.41
CA ASP A 24 -0.31 -10.32 -6.81
C ASP A 24 -1.74 -9.80 -7.01
N GLY A 25 -1.88 -8.74 -7.81
CA GLY A 25 -3.15 -8.25 -8.29
C GLY A 25 -4.09 -7.74 -7.19
N ILE A 26 -3.54 -7.17 -6.12
CA ILE A 26 -4.32 -6.62 -5.01
C ILE A 26 -4.86 -5.24 -5.37
N GLN A 27 -6.14 -4.99 -5.06
CA GLN A 27 -6.74 -3.67 -5.11
C GLN A 27 -7.35 -3.32 -3.75
N TRP A 28 -6.87 -2.24 -3.14
CA TRP A 28 -7.36 -1.72 -1.86
C TRP A 28 -7.79 -0.27 -2.01
N ASN A 29 -9.09 0.02 -1.81
CA ASN A 29 -9.63 1.38 -1.86
C ASN A 29 -10.57 1.62 -0.66
N PRO A 30 -10.03 1.86 0.54
CA PRO A 30 -10.84 2.25 1.68
C PRO A 30 -11.21 3.75 1.60
N MET A 31 -12.11 4.26 2.44
CA MET A 31 -12.16 5.72 2.60
C MET A 31 -10.99 6.19 3.46
N GLU A 32 -10.82 5.57 4.63
CA GLU A 32 -9.77 5.92 5.59
C GLU A 32 -8.86 4.72 5.87
N SER A 33 -7.56 4.98 6.01
CA SER A 33 -6.56 3.99 6.38
C SER A 33 -5.60 4.54 7.42
N ASN A 34 -5.56 3.93 8.60
CA ASN A 34 -4.65 4.36 9.66
C ASN A 34 -3.80 3.19 10.17
N GLY A 35 -2.50 3.42 10.33
CA GLY A 35 -1.61 2.47 10.99
C GLY A 35 -1.44 1.14 10.26
N ILE A 36 -1.38 1.17 8.93
CA ILE A 36 -1.22 -0.05 8.12
C ILE A 36 0.25 -0.43 7.99
N ARG A 37 0.55 -1.73 8.10
CA ARG A 37 1.88 -2.29 7.84
C ARG A 37 1.82 -3.40 6.79
N TRP A 38 2.53 -3.22 5.69
CA TRP A 38 2.56 -4.14 4.56
C TRP A 38 4.01 -4.57 4.28
N ASN A 39 4.38 -5.81 4.60
CA ASN A 39 5.76 -6.32 4.44
C ASN A 39 5.81 -7.71 3.78
N PRO A 40 5.50 -7.81 2.48
CA PRO A 40 5.66 -9.04 1.72
C PRO A 40 7.11 -9.28 1.32
N MET A 41 7.45 -10.49 0.87
CA MET A 41 8.71 -10.65 0.13
C MET A 41 8.56 -10.05 -1.27
N GLU A 42 7.53 -10.46 -2.00
CA GLU A 42 7.28 -10.01 -3.38
C GLU A 42 5.89 -9.37 -3.51
N SER A 43 5.80 -8.29 -4.29
CA SER A 43 4.55 -7.57 -4.54
C SER A 43 4.42 -7.12 -5.98
N ASP A 44 3.42 -7.66 -6.66
CA ASP A 44 3.16 -7.37 -8.06
C ASP A 44 1.73 -6.85 -8.27
N GLY A 45 1.61 -5.82 -9.11
CA GLY A 45 0.32 -5.34 -9.61
C GLY A 45 -0.61 -4.73 -8.55
N ILE A 46 -0.07 -4.19 -7.46
CA ILE A 46 -0.89 -3.65 -6.36
C ILE A 46 -1.42 -2.24 -6.69
N ARG A 47 -2.68 -1.98 -6.32
CA ARG A 47 -3.32 -0.67 -6.43
C ARG A 47 -3.91 -0.25 -5.10
N TRP A 48 -3.47 0.90 -4.60
CA TRP A 48 -3.89 1.49 -3.34
C TRP A 48 -4.47 2.89 -3.60
N ASN A 49 -5.79 3.06 -3.41
CA ASN A 49 -6.47 4.36 -3.66
C ASN A 49 -7.47 4.71 -2.55
N PRO A 50 -7.00 5.03 -1.35
CA PRO A 50 -7.82 5.56 -0.28
C PRO A 50 -8.22 7.01 -0.52
N MET A 51 -9.19 7.52 0.22
CA MET A 51 -9.31 8.98 0.32
C MET A 51 -8.22 9.52 1.24
N GLU A 52 -8.11 8.98 2.45
CA GLU A 52 -7.15 9.42 3.46
C GLU A 52 -6.25 8.27 3.93
N SER A 53 -4.97 8.55 4.16
CA SER A 53 -3.99 7.58 4.65
C SER A 53 -3.05 8.18 5.68
N ASN A 54 -3.03 7.61 6.88
CA ASN A 54 -2.14 8.06 7.95
C ASN A 54 -1.30 6.90 8.49
N GLY A 55 0.01 7.12 8.61
CA GLY A 55 0.90 6.18 9.30
C GLY A 55 1.01 4.83 8.60
N ILE A 56 1.25 4.84 7.29
CA ILE A 56 1.40 3.60 6.51
C ILE A 56 2.87 3.23 6.39
N GLN A 57 3.19 1.96 6.60
CA GLN A 57 4.53 1.42 6.37
C GLN A 57 4.47 0.32 5.33
N TRP A 58 5.30 0.45 4.29
CA TRP A 58 5.37 -0.48 3.18
C TRP A 58 6.82 -0.89 2.93
N ASN A 59 7.19 -2.13 3.29
CA ASN A 59 8.58 -2.61 3.22
C ASN A 59 8.66 -4.02 2.58
N PRO A 60 8.37 -4.14 1.28
CA PRO A 60 8.57 -5.36 0.52
C PRO A 60 10.06 -5.59 0.24
N MET A 61 10.48 -6.82 -0.02
CA MET A 61 11.80 -7.02 -0.61
C MET A 61 11.78 -6.57 -2.07
N GLU A 62 10.83 -7.06 -2.85
CA GLU A 62 10.68 -6.72 -4.28
C GLU A 62 9.28 -6.20 -4.56
N SER A 63 9.19 -5.16 -5.40
CA SER A 63 7.91 -4.57 -5.79
C SER A 63 7.85 -4.26 -7.28
N ASN A 64 6.85 -4.77 -8.00
CA ASN A 64 6.61 -4.39 -9.39
C ASN A 64 5.18 -3.86 -9.62
N GLY A 65 5.08 -2.74 -10.34
CA GLY A 65 3.79 -2.26 -10.85
C GLY A 65 2.82 -1.74 -9.78
N ILE A 66 3.35 -1.15 -8.70
CA ILE A 66 2.52 -0.58 -7.63
C ILE A 66 1.98 0.80 -8.03
N ARG A 67 0.71 1.06 -7.70
CA ARG A 67 0.09 2.38 -7.86
C ARG A 67 -0.51 2.84 -6.55
N TRP A 68 -0.11 4.01 -6.10
CA TRP A 68 -0.57 4.66 -4.88
C TRP A 68 -1.17 6.04 -5.23
N ASN A 69 -2.48 6.20 -5.07
CA ASN A 69 -3.18 7.46 -5.40
C ASN A 69 -4.22 7.84 -4.32
N PRO A 70 -3.79 8.26 -3.13
CA PRO A 70 -4.66 8.80 -2.11
C PRO A 70 -5.10 10.22 -2.48
N MET A 71 -6.19 10.72 -1.90
CA MET A 71 -6.42 12.17 -1.90
C MET A 71 -5.47 12.84 -0.92
N GLU A 72 -5.42 12.37 0.32
CA GLU A 72 -4.56 12.91 1.38
C GLU A 72 -3.71 11.78 1.98
N SER A 73 -2.45 12.08 2.28
CA SER A 73 -1.55 11.12 2.91
C SER A 73 -0.60 11.77 3.90
N ASP A 74 -0.54 11.25 5.12
CA ASP A 74 0.42 11.64 6.15
C ASP A 74 1.21 10.43 6.68
N GLY A 75 2.50 10.65 6.96
CA GLY A 75 3.34 9.67 7.63
C GLY A 75 3.49 8.34 6.88
N ILE A 76 3.71 8.40 5.57
CA ILE A 76 3.93 7.21 4.75
C ILE A 76 5.43 6.88 4.73
N GLN A 77 5.78 5.62 4.99
CA GLN A 77 7.14 5.10 4.88
C GLN A 77 7.18 4.00 3.83
N TRP A 78 8.00 4.17 2.81
CA TRP A 78 8.15 3.25 1.70
C TRP A 78 9.61 2.82 1.54
N ASN A 79 9.95 1.60 1.98
CA ASN A 79 11.33 1.08 1.92
C ASN A 79 11.42 -0.29 1.24
N PRO A 80 11.22 -0.37 -0.09
CA PRO A 80 11.51 -1.57 -0.84
C PRO A 80 13.02 -1.77 -0.99
N MET A 81 13.47 -3.02 -1.05
CA MET A 81 14.86 -3.30 -1.44
C MET A 81 15.05 -3.13 -2.94
N GLU A 82 14.11 -3.64 -3.73
CA GLU A 82 14.04 -3.46 -5.17
C GLU A 82 12.63 -3.02 -5.58
N SER A 83 12.56 -2.07 -6.53
CA SER A 83 11.26 -1.60 -7.02
C SER A 83 11.29 -1.21 -8.49
N ASN A 84 10.27 -1.65 -9.24
CA ASN A 84 10.05 -1.27 -10.63
C ASN A 84 8.60 -0.82 -10.86
N GLY A 85 8.42 0.20 -11.70
CA GLY A 85 7.07 0.59 -12.15
C GLY A 85 6.15 1.12 -11.03
N ILE A 86 6.72 1.77 -10.03
CA ILE A 86 5.98 2.41 -8.94
C ILE A 86 5.45 3.77 -9.40
N ARG A 87 4.18 4.06 -9.09
CA ARG A 87 3.56 5.36 -9.33
C ARG A 87 2.91 5.89 -8.06
N TRP A 88 3.31 7.10 -7.67
CA TRP A 88 2.79 7.85 -6.54
C TRP A 88 2.12 9.12 -7.05
N ASN A 89 0.82 9.27 -6.82
CA ASN A 89 0.09 10.51 -7.14
C ASN A 89 -0.90 10.86 -6.02
N PRO A 90 -0.42 11.21 -4.81
CA PRO A 90 -1.26 11.88 -3.84
C PRO A 90 -1.70 13.25 -4.34
N MET A 91 -2.90 13.71 -3.97
CA MET A 91 -3.30 15.11 -4.21
C MET A 91 -2.67 16.04 -3.17
N GLU A 92 -2.61 15.61 -1.92
CA GLU A 92 -1.91 16.27 -0.82
C GLU A 92 -1.11 15.23 -0.03
N SER A 93 0.10 15.61 0.38
CA SER A 93 0.98 14.71 1.11
C SER A 93 1.91 15.41 2.09
N ASP A 94 1.98 14.89 3.30
CA ASP A 94 2.95 15.24 4.32
C ASP A 94 3.68 13.99 4.83
N GLY A 95 4.94 14.15 5.26
CA GLY A 95 5.67 13.08 5.95
C GLY A 95 5.92 11.79 5.13
N ILE A 96 6.01 11.88 3.79
CA ILE A 96 6.39 10.73 2.94
C ILE A 96 7.91 10.54 2.98
N LEU A 97 8.34 9.31 3.29
CA LEU A 97 9.75 8.87 3.35
C LEU A 97 10.00 7.63 2.50
#